data_AF-A0A0C5WXS3-F1
#
_entry.id   AF-A0A0C5WXS3-F1
#
_cell.length_a   1.000
_cell.length_b   1.000
_cell.length_c   1.000
_cell.angle_alpha   90.00
_cell.angle_beta   90.00
_cell.angle_gamma   90.00
#
_symmetry.space_group_name_H-M   'P 1'
#
loop_
_entity.id
_entity.type
_entity.pdbx_description
1 polymer ?
#
loop_
_entity_poly.entity_id
_entity_poly.type
_entity_poly.pdbx_seq_one_letter_code
_entity_poly.pdbx_strand_id
1 'polypeptide(L)' 'MKLLLVVLVFAAATYLAVRWMQDRGYGGTSAPRRPSKPRPPARPVAPDDDESFLRDLERKRRQERRREQQPPDGPDA' A
#
# COMPACT_ATOMS: atom_id res chain seq x y z
N MET A 1 23.48 -25.26 20.54
CA MET A 1 23.54 -24.89 19.10
C MET A 1 22.29 -25.26 18.32
N LYS A 2 21.78 -26.50 18.42
CA LYS A 2 20.54 -26.93 17.71
C LYS A 2 19.30 -26.09 18.07
N LEU A 3 19.12 -25.80 19.36
CA LEU A 3 17.98 -24.99 19.84
C LEU A 3 18.00 -23.56 19.26
N LEU A 4 19.16 -22.93 19.16
CA LEU A 4 19.29 -21.60 18.55
C LEU A 4 18.88 -21.62 17.07
N LEU A 5 19.25 -22.68 16.35
CA LEU A 5 18.88 -22.86 14.95
C LEU A 5 17.36 -23.05 14.80
N VAL A 6 16.73 -23.84 15.68
CA VAL A 6 15.26 -24.01 15.69
C VAL A 6 14.55 -22.69 15.98
N VAL A 7 15.01 -21.93 16.97
CA VAL A 7 14.43 -20.61 17.31
C VAL A 7 14.59 -19.64 16.14
N LEU A 8 15.75 -19.62 15.48
CA LEU A 8 16.00 -18.75 14.33
C LEU A 8 15.07 -19.08 13.16
N VAL A 9 14.90 -20.38 12.85
CA VAL A 9 14.00 -20.83 11.79
C VAL A 9 12.55 -20.47 12.11
N PHE A 10 12.11 -20.67 13.36
CA PHE A 10 10.74 -20.36 13.78
C PHE A 10 10.45 -18.86 13.77
N ALA A 11 11.43 -18.05 14.20
CA ALA A 11 11.35 -16.59 14.14
C ALA A 11 11.27 -16.08 12.71
N ALA A 12 12.10 -16.62 11.80
CA ALA A 12 12.06 -16.27 10.39
C ALA A 12 10.73 -16.65 9.75
N ALA A 13 10.23 -17.87 9.98
CA ALA A 13 8.96 -18.33 9.44
C ALA A 13 7.78 -17.45 9.92
N THR A 14 7.74 -17.13 11.21
CA THR A 14 6.69 -16.30 11.81
C THR A 14 6.76 -14.86 11.28
N TYR A 15 7.96 -14.29 11.16
CA TYR A 15 8.16 -12.96 10.59
C TYR A 15 7.68 -12.90 9.14
N LEU A 16 8.05 -13.88 8.30
CA LEU A 16 7.61 -13.93 6.91
C LEU A 16 6.09 -14.07 6.79
N ALA A 17 5.47 -14.91 7.62
CA ALA A 17 4.01 -15.08 7.63
C ALA A 17 3.29 -13.77 7.98
N VAL A 18 3.72 -13.08 9.04
CA VAL A 18 3.17 -11.79 9.46
C VAL A 18 3.41 -10.72 8.39
N ARG A 19 4.61 -10.66 7.82
CA ARG A 19 4.98 -9.70 6.78
C ARG A 19 4.11 -9.85 5.54
N TRP A 20 3.88 -11.09 5.10
CA TRP A 20 3.07 -11.37 3.92
C TRP A 20 1.58 -11.07 4.14
N MET A 21 1.08 -11.29 5.36
CA MET A 21 -0.28 -10.95 5.76
C MET A 21 -0.50 -9.43 5.86
N GLN A 22 0.52 -8.68 6.30
CA GLN A 22 0.54 -7.21 6.26
C GLN A 22 0.57 -6.68 4.82
N ASP A 23 1.42 -7.23 3.96
CA ASP A 23 1.58 -6.78 2.57
C ASP A 23 0.35 -7.09 1.70
N ARG A 24 -0.44 -8.12 2.03
CA ARG A 24 -1.74 -8.40 1.39
C ARG A 24 -2.90 -7.55 1.89
N GLY A 25 -2.66 -6.54 2.73
CA GLY A 25 -3.65 -5.52 3.09
C GLY A 25 -4.67 -5.93 4.16
N TYR A 26 -4.49 -7.06 4.83
CA TYR A 26 -5.35 -7.48 5.96
C TYR A 26 -4.88 -6.92 7.32
N GLY A 27 -3.70 -6.29 7.37
CA GLY A 27 -3.06 -5.85 8.61
C GLY A 27 -2.65 -4.38 8.56
N GLY A 28 -3.64 -3.48 8.52
CA GLY A 28 -3.39 -2.10 8.90
C GLY A 28 -2.73 -2.05 10.28
N THR A 29 -1.66 -1.27 10.40
CA THR A 29 -0.94 -0.88 11.62
C THR A 29 -0.10 -1.94 12.35
N SER A 30 1.22 -1.84 12.14
CA SER A 30 2.17 -1.84 13.27
C SER A 30 2.96 -0.54 13.30
N ALA A 31 2.27 0.59 13.10
CA ALA A 31 2.69 1.81 13.74
C ALA A 31 2.08 1.76 15.16
N PRO A 32 2.84 2.01 16.24
CA PRO A 32 2.21 2.28 17.53
C PRO A 32 1.17 3.38 17.28
N ARG A 33 -0.09 3.12 17.64
CA ARG A 33 -1.17 4.11 17.57
C ARG A 33 -0.72 5.30 18.42
N ARG A 34 -0.06 6.27 17.80
CA ARG A 34 0.09 7.61 18.38
C ARG A 34 -1.34 8.05 18.70
N PRO A 35 -1.61 8.57 19.91
CA PRO A 35 -2.91 9.18 20.19
C PRO A 35 -3.21 10.13 19.04
N SER A 36 -4.42 10.01 18.47
CA SER A 36 -4.86 10.80 17.33
C SER A 36 -4.66 12.26 17.68
N LYS A 37 -3.58 12.84 17.15
CA LYS A 37 -3.28 14.25 17.35
C LYS A 37 -4.47 15.01 16.77
N PRO A 38 -5.03 16.01 17.48
CA PRO A 38 -6.08 16.85 16.92
C PRO A 38 -5.68 17.25 15.50
N ARG A 39 -6.57 17.01 14.53
CA ARG A 39 -6.28 17.40 13.14
C ARG A 39 -5.85 18.87 13.19
N PRO A 40 -4.63 19.20 12.71
CA PRO A 40 -4.20 20.59 12.70
C PRO A 40 -5.25 21.42 11.94
N PRO A 41 -5.50 22.67 12.35
CA PRO A 41 -6.41 23.54 11.62
C PRO A 41 -6.01 23.52 10.14
N ALA A 42 -7.00 23.43 9.25
CA ALA A 42 -6.78 23.34 7.81
C ALA A 42 -5.81 24.46 7.41
N ARG A 43 -4.58 24.06 7.07
CA ARG A 43 -3.58 25.00 6.58
C ARG A 43 -4.09 25.52 5.23
N PRO A 44 -3.79 26.77 4.84
CA PRO A 44 -3.96 27.20 3.47
C PRO A 44 -3.27 26.16 2.58
N VAL A 45 -4.07 25.41 1.82
CA VAL A 45 -3.57 24.40 0.91
C VAL A 45 -3.10 25.17 -0.31
N ALA A 46 -1.82 25.02 -0.65
CA ALA A 46 -1.31 25.58 -1.87
C ALA A 46 -1.96 24.83 -3.05
N PRO A 47 -2.20 25.48 -4.21
CA PRO A 47 -2.93 24.84 -5.33
C PRO A 47 -2.30 23.52 -5.83
N ASP A 48 -1.03 23.27 -5.52
CA ASP A 48 -0.27 22.06 -5.79
C ASP A 48 -0.46 20.93 -4.75
N ASP A 49 -0.96 21.25 -3.54
CA ASP A 49 -1.20 20.32 -2.42
C ASP A 49 -2.68 19.88 -2.31
N ASP A 50 -3.51 20.22 -3.29
CA ASP A 50 -4.94 19.86 -3.29
C ASP A 50 -5.15 18.35 -3.46
N GLU A 51 -5.74 17.70 -2.45
CA GLU A 51 -6.04 16.26 -2.48
C GLU A 51 -6.91 15.86 -3.68
N SER A 52 -7.74 16.79 -4.18
CA SER A 52 -8.57 16.59 -5.37
C SER A 52 -7.73 16.44 -6.64
N PHE A 53 -6.70 17.28 -6.82
CA PHE A 53 -5.82 17.25 -7.99
C PHE A 53 -4.99 15.97 -8.03
N LEU A 54 -4.39 15.58 -6.89
CA LEU A 54 -3.64 14.33 -6.78
C LEU A 54 -4.52 13.11 -7.06
N ARG A 55 -5.78 13.13 -6.61
CA ARG A 55 -6.75 12.06 -6.86
C ARG A 55 -7.13 11.93 -8.33
N ASP A 56 -7.20 13.04 -9.06
CA ASP A 56 -7.49 13.03 -10.50
C ASP A 56 -6.29 12.54 -11.33
N LEU A 57 -5.06 12.85 -10.94
CA LEU A 57 -3.87 12.24 -11.56
C LEU A 57 -3.82 10.72 -11.36
N GLU A 58 -4.14 10.25 -10.15
CA GLU A 58 -4.17 8.81 -9.88
C GLU A 58 -5.30 8.11 -10.66
N ARG A 59 -6.46 8.75 -10.82
CA ARG A 59 -7.54 8.26 -11.69
C ARG A 59 -7.09 8.11 -13.14
N LYS A 60 -6.39 9.11 -13.69
CA LYS A 60 -5.86 9.06 -15.07
C LYS A 60 -4.83 7.93 -15.23
N ARG A 61 -3.86 7.84 -14.34
CA ARG A 61 -2.83 6.79 -14.35
C ARG A 61 -3.46 5.39 -14.28
N ARG A 62 -4.51 5.21 -13.48
CA ARG A 62 -5.24 3.94 -13.39
C ARG A 62 -5.99 3.61 -14.68
N GLN A 63 -6.57 4.60 -15.36
CA GLN A 63 -7.24 4.41 -16.65
C GLN A 63 -6.24 4.03 -17.75
N GLU A 64 -5.08 4.68 -17.80
CA GLU A 64 -4.00 4.35 -18.75
C GLU A 64 -3.52 2.92 -18.56
N ARG A 65 -3.20 2.51 -17.32
CA ARG A 65 -2.84 1.12 -17.01
C ARG A 65 -3.92 0.13 -17.41
N ARG A 66 -5.20 0.49 -17.26
CA ARG A 66 -6.32 -0.38 -17.65
C ARG A 66 -6.44 -0.52 -19.16
N ARG A 67 -6.15 0.55 -19.92
CA ARG A 67 -6.08 0.50 -21.40
C ARG A 67 -4.88 -0.31 -21.87
N GLU A 68 -3.75 -0.18 -21.21
CA GLU A 68 -2.52 -0.92 -21.52
C GLU A 68 -2.63 -2.42 -21.18
N GLN A 69 -3.44 -2.76 -20.17
CA GLN A 69 -3.78 -4.15 -19.82
C GLN A 69 -4.93 -4.73 -20.64
N GLN A 70 -5.63 -3.92 -21.43
CA GLN A 70 -6.63 -4.43 -22.36
C GLN A 70 -5.86 -5.03 -23.54
N PRO A 71 -5.89 -6.37 -23.74
CA PRO A 71 -5.34 -6.96 -24.94
C PRO A 71 -6.06 -6.35 -26.14
N PRO A 72 -5.45 -6.25 -27.33
CA PRO A 72 -6.20 -5.87 -28.50
C PRO A 72 -7.31 -6.92 -28.69
N ASP A 73 -8.55 -6.52 -28.44
CA ASP A 73 -9.72 -7.28 -28.84
C ASP A 73 -9.78 -7.20 -30.38
N GLY A 74 -8.97 -8.04 -31.04
CA GLY A 74 -9.15 -8.38 -32.44
C GLY A 74 -10.13 -9.55 -32.51
N PRO A 75 -11.21 -9.39 -33.26
CA PRO A 75 -11.19 -10.10 -34.54
C PRO A 75 -11.73 -9.20 -35.64
N ASP A 76 -10.85 -8.54 -36.39
CA ASP A 76 -11.09 -8.06 -37.76
C ASP A 76 -9.73 -7.62 -38.36
N ALA A 77 -9.05 -8.55 -39.03
CA ALA A 77 -7.96 -8.32 -39.99
C ALA A 77 -8.03 -9.39 -41.08
#